data_AF-A0A2N2Z2N3-F1
#
_entry.id   AF-A0A2N2Z2N3-F1
#
_cell.length_a   1.000
_cell.length_b   1.000
_cell.length_c   1.000
_cell.angle_alpha   90.00
_cell.angle_beta   90.00
_cell.angle_gamma   90.00
#
_symmetry.space_group_name_H-M   'P 1'
#
loop_
_entity.id
_entity.type
_entity.pdbx_description
1 polymer ?
#
loop_
_entity_poly.entity_id
_entity_poly.type
_entity_poly.pdbx_seq_one_letter_code
_entity_poly.pdbx_strand_id
1 'polypeptide(L)'
;YDRSDLIEAAVATLKEALIEEIIVVSLVVLLFLFHVRSAVVAIVTIPLSVLIGFIVIKLFGISLNIMSLGGIALAIGDLVDAGIVMTENAYRGLVKAVLKTDE
;
A
#
# COMPACT_ATOMS: atom_id res chain seq x y z
N TYR A 1 -12.70 -13.80 -29.59
CA TYR A 1 -11.81 -12.81 -28.96
C TYR A 1 -12.05 -12.92 -27.48
N ASP A 2 -11.15 -13.63 -26.80
CA ASP A 2 -11.25 -13.84 -25.35
C ASP A 2 -10.51 -12.69 -24.65
N ARG A 3 -11.18 -12.03 -23.71
CA ARG A 3 -10.56 -10.96 -22.93
C ARG A 3 -9.85 -11.51 -21.68
N SER A 4 -10.00 -12.81 -21.42
CA SER A 4 -9.40 -13.50 -20.28
C SER A 4 -7.87 -13.42 -20.31
N ASP A 5 -7.26 -13.55 -21.50
CA ASP A 5 -5.79 -13.44 -21.67
C ASP A 5 -5.26 -12.06 -21.24
N LEU A 6 -6.00 -10.99 -21.54
CA LEU A 6 -5.64 -9.63 -21.15
C LEU A 6 -5.80 -9.41 -19.64
N ILE A 7 -6.81 -10.04 -19.04
CA ILE A 7 -7.02 -10.00 -17.58
C ILE A 7 -5.93 -10.79 -16.86
N GLU A 8 -5.57 -11.98 -17.33
CA GLU A 8 -4.49 -12.78 -16.74
C GLU A 8 -3.14 -12.08 -16.85
N ALA A 9 -2.82 -11.50 -18.01
CA ALA A 9 -1.60 -10.71 -18.18
C ALA A 9 -1.57 -9.51 -17.23
N ALA A 10 -2.69 -8.77 -17.10
CA ALA A 10 -2.81 -7.66 -16.17
C ALA A 10 -2.62 -8.10 -14.71
N VAL A 11 -3.24 -9.22 -14.29
CA VAL A 11 -3.09 -9.77 -12.94
C VAL A 11 -1.65 -10.19 -12.68
N ALA A 12 -0.96 -10.79 -13.66
CA ALA A 12 0.45 -11.15 -13.55
C ALA A 12 1.33 -9.91 -13.35
N THR A 13 1.13 -8.86 -14.16
CA THR A 13 1.86 -7.59 -14.01
C THR A 13 1.63 -6.95 -12.64
N LEU A 14 0.38 -6.95 -12.15
CA LEU A 14 0.10 -6.41 -10.82
C LEU A 14 0.80 -7.19 -9.72
N LYS A 15 0.77 -8.52 -9.82
CA LYS A 15 1.40 -9.39 -8.83
C LYS A 15 2.91 -9.12 -8.74
N GLU A 16 3.56 -8.92 -9.89
CA GLU A 16 4.97 -8.59 -9.96
C GLU A 16 5.26 -7.22 -9.30
N ALA A 17 4.49 -6.18 -9.68
CA ALA A 17 4.61 -4.84 -9.09
C ALA A 17 4.40 -4.84 -7.57
N LEU A 18 3.41 -5.59 -7.06
CA LEU A 18 3.15 -5.69 -5.62
C LEU A 18 4.29 -6.36 -4.86
N ILE A 19 4.94 -7.36 -5.45
CA ILE A 19 6.09 -8.01 -4.83
C ILE A 19 7.26 -7.03 -4.75
N GLU A 20 7.55 -6.32 -5.83
CA GLU A 20 8.59 -5.28 -5.86
C GLU A 20 8.33 -4.20 -4.80
N GLU A 21 7.08 -3.72 -4.72
CA GLU A 21 6.67 -2.66 -3.79
C GLU A 21 6.79 -3.11 -2.33
N ILE A 22 6.32 -4.32 -1.99
CA ILE A 22 6.46 -4.90 -0.65
C ILE A 22 7.94 -5.00 -0.25
N ILE A 23 8.81 -5.44 -1.16
CA ILE A 23 10.25 -5.56 -0.88
C ILE A 23 10.85 -4.19 -0.60
N VAL A 24 10.60 -3.20 -1.46
CA VAL A 24 11.14 -1.84 -1.31
C VAL A 24 10.64 -1.19 -0.03
N VAL A 25 9.32 -1.23 0.24
CA VAL A 25 8.72 -0.67 1.46
C VAL A 25 9.28 -1.33 2.71
N SER A 26 9.41 -2.67 2.71
CA SER A 26 9.99 -3.39 3.85
C SER A 26 11.43 -2.95 4.12
N LEU A 27 12.22 -2.74 3.07
CA LEU A 27 13.63 -2.32 3.16
C LEU A 27 13.76 -0.88 3.69
N VAL A 28 12.91 0.03 3.21
CA VAL A 28 12.82 1.42 3.69
C VAL A 28 12.38 1.45 5.17
N VAL A 29 11.35 0.71 5.55
CA VAL A 29 10.88 0.68 6.95
C VAL A 29 11.93 0.09 7.89
N LEU A 30 12.65 -0.97 7.47
CA LEU A 30 13.78 -1.52 8.23
C LEU A 30 14.90 -0.49 8.43
N LEU A 31 15.22 0.30 7.40
CA LEU A 31 16.24 1.34 7.48
C LEU A 31 15.83 2.53 8.36
N PHE A 32 14.57 2.96 8.32
CA PHE A 32 14.13 4.20 8.96
C PHE A 32 13.56 4.05 10.37
N LEU A 33 12.83 2.98 10.68
CA LEU A 33 11.99 2.95 11.88
C LEU A 33 12.48 2.04 13.00
N PHE A 34 13.30 1.02 12.74
CA PHE A 34 13.66 -0.01 13.75
C PHE A 34 12.44 -0.61 14.49
N HIS A 35 11.21 -0.43 13.97
CA HIS A 35 9.95 -0.75 14.61
C HIS A 35 9.06 -1.56 13.66
N VAL A 36 9.14 -2.88 13.82
CA VAL A 36 8.43 -3.87 13.00
C VAL A 36 6.91 -3.69 13.01
N ARG A 37 6.33 -3.16 14.09
CA ARG A 37 4.88 -2.94 14.22
C ARG A 37 4.33 -1.93 13.20
N SER A 38 5.09 -0.89 12.87
CA SER A 38 4.69 0.10 11.88
C SER A 38 4.74 -0.47 10.45
N ALA A 39 5.68 -1.39 10.19
CA ALA A 39 5.79 -2.10 8.91
C ALA A 39 4.53 -2.94 8.62
N VAL A 40 3.97 -3.59 9.65
CA VAL A 40 2.78 -4.43 9.51
C VAL A 40 1.58 -3.63 8.99
N VAL A 41 1.43 -2.37 9.42
CA VAL A 41 0.36 -1.49 8.94
C VAL A 41 0.50 -1.25 7.43
N ALA A 42 1.69 -0.91 6.95
CA ALA A 42 1.94 -0.69 5.53
C ALA A 42 1.71 -1.97 4.71
N ILE A 43 2.23 -3.11 5.17
CA ILE A 43 2.10 -4.42 4.50
C ILE A 43 0.64 -4.83 4.32
N VAL A 44 -0.22 -4.57 5.30
CA VAL A 44 -1.66 -4.88 5.20
C VAL A 44 -2.40 -3.86 4.32
N THR A 45 -1.96 -2.60 4.33
CA THR A 45 -2.60 -1.52 3.56
C THR A 45 -2.48 -1.73 2.06
N ILE A 46 -1.32 -2.17 1.57
CA ILE A 46 -1.06 -2.44 0.14
C ILE A 46 -2.10 -3.39 -0.49
N PRO A 47 -2.27 -4.65 -0.03
CA PRO A 47 -3.22 -5.59 -0.62
C PRO A 47 -4.68 -5.15 -0.46
N LEU A 48 -5.02 -4.47 0.65
CA LEU A 48 -6.36 -3.94 0.85
C LEU A 48 -6.70 -2.85 -0.17
N SER A 49 -5.74 -1.99 -0.49
CA SER A 49 -5.89 -0.88 -1.44
C SER A 49 -6.08 -1.37 -2.86
N VAL A 50 -5.32 -2.40 -3.24
CA VAL A 50 -5.49 -3.11 -4.52
C VAL A 50 -6.89 -3.70 -4.62
N LEU A 51 -7.35 -4.40 -3.58
CA LEU A 51 -8.67 -5.03 -3.58
C LEU A 51 -9.78 -3.98 -3.76
N ILE A 52 -9.69 -2.87 -3.02
CA ILE A 52 -10.63 -1.74 -3.15
C ILE A 52 -10.56 -1.15 -4.56
N GLY A 53 -9.36 -0.96 -5.11
CA GLY A 53 -9.16 -0.47 -6.48
C GLY A 53 -9.86 -1.34 -7.52
N PHE A 54 -9.72 -2.67 -7.43
CA PHE A 54 -10.43 -3.60 -8.30
C PHE A 54 -11.94 -3.57 -8.13
N ILE A 55 -12.44 -3.45 -6.90
CA ILE A 55 -13.88 -3.30 -6.63
C ILE A 55 -14.41 -2.05 -7.34
N VAL A 56 -13.72 -0.92 -7.21
CA VAL A 56 -14.10 0.35 -7.86
C VAL A 56 -14.06 0.21 -9.37
N ILE A 57 -12.99 -0.32 -9.95
CA ILE A 57 -12.89 -0.56 -11.41
C ILE A 57 -14.07 -1.39 -11.92
N LYS A 58 -14.44 -2.46 -11.19
CA LYS A 58 -15.59 -3.31 -11.52
C LYS A 58 -16.92 -2.56 -11.42
N LEU A 59 -17.10 -1.73 -10.39
CA LEU A 59 -18.33 -0.93 -10.18
C LEU A 59 -18.55 0.10 -11.29
N PHE A 60 -17.47 0.75 -11.74
CA PHE A 60 -17.53 1.76 -12.81
C PHE A 60 -17.46 1.14 -14.22
N GLY A 61 -17.35 -0.18 -14.35
CA GLY A 61 -17.25 -0.86 -15.65
C GLY A 61 -15.99 -0.51 -16.43
N ILE A 62 -14.93 -0.07 -15.73
CA ILE A 62 -13.66 0.31 -16.35
C ILE A 62 -12.93 -0.96 -16.82
N SER A 63 -12.36 -0.93 -18.02
CA SER A 63 -11.57 -2.04 -18.53
C SER A 63 -10.25 -2.16 -17.77
N LEU A 64 -9.90 -3.38 -17.36
CA LEU A 64 -8.56 -3.68 -16.86
C LEU A 64 -7.54 -3.64 -17.99
N ASN A 65 -6.62 -2.68 -17.90
CA ASN A 65 -5.52 -2.48 -18.84
C ASN A 65 -4.33 -1.83 -18.11
N ILE A 66 -3.17 -1.81 -18.77
CA ILE A 66 -1.90 -1.32 -18.20
C ILE A 66 -2.03 0.10 -17.63
N MET A 67 -2.81 0.99 -18.25
CA MET A 67 -3.02 2.35 -17.75
C MET A 67 -3.81 2.37 -16.43
N SER A 68 -4.90 1.60 -16.35
CA SER A 68 -5.69 1.49 -15.11
C SER A 68 -4.91 0.81 -13.97
N LEU A 69 -4.07 -0.20 -14.30
CA LEU A 69 -3.17 -0.82 -13.33
C LEU A 69 -2.07 0.12 -12.87
N GLY A 70 -1.47 0.89 -13.78
CA GLY A 70 -0.47 1.90 -13.44
C GLY A 70 -1.04 2.98 -12.51
N GLY A 71 -2.32 3.33 -12.67
CA GLY A 71 -3.03 4.21 -11.75
C GLY A 71 -3.19 3.63 -10.35
N ILE A 72 -3.55 2.34 -10.23
CA ILE A 72 -3.61 1.65 -8.93
C ILE A 72 -2.21 1.61 -8.30
N ALA A 73 -1.17 1.26 -9.06
CA ALA A 73 0.20 1.20 -8.55
C ALA A 73 0.68 2.55 -8.02
N LEU A 74 0.45 3.66 -8.74
CA LEU A 74 0.76 5.02 -8.25
C LEU A 74 0.01 5.37 -6.96
N ALA A 75 -1.27 5.00 -6.88
CA ALA A 75 -2.10 5.30 -5.70
C ALA A 75 -1.64 4.53 -4.45
N ILE A 76 -1.09 3.33 -4.60
CA ILE A 76 -0.55 2.57 -3.47
C ILE A 76 0.65 3.30 -2.86
N GLY A 77 1.58 3.78 -3.69
CA GLY A 77 2.75 4.52 -3.22
C GLY A 77 2.39 5.75 -2.39
N ASP A 78 1.45 6.57 -2.88
CA ASP A 78 0.95 7.75 -2.16
C ASP A 78 0.26 7.38 -0.84
N LEU A 79 -0.53 6.31 -0.83
CA LEU A 79 -1.23 5.84 0.37
C LEU A 79 -0.28 5.30 1.44
N VAL A 80 0.76 4.55 1.03
CA VAL A 80 1.74 3.98 1.97
C VAL A 80 2.55 5.10 2.63
N ASP A 81 2.95 6.13 1.87
CA ASP A 81 3.67 7.29 2.41
C ASP A 81 2.87 7.99 3.52
N ALA A 82 1.60 8.31 3.25
CA ALA A 82 0.69 8.90 4.24
C ALA A 82 0.50 7.98 5.47
N GLY A 83 0.40 6.67 5.26
CA GLY A 83 0.26 5.67 6.33
C GLY A 83 1.48 5.60 7.26
N ILE A 84 2.69 5.71 6.70
CA ILE A 84 3.94 5.73 7.46
C ILE A 84 4.00 7.00 8.34
N VAL A 85 3.77 8.18 7.75
CA VAL A 85 3.79 9.46 8.47
C VAL A 85 2.76 9.48 9.60
N MET A 86 1.55 8.98 9.36
CA MET A 86 0.51 8.90 10.39
C MET A 86 0.92 7.98 11.54
N THR A 87 1.53 6.83 11.25
CA THR A 87 1.98 5.88 12.26
C THR A 87 3.11 6.47 13.11
N GLU A 88 4.05 7.16 12.49
CA GLU A 88 5.13 7.86 13.18
C GLU A 88 4.56 8.98 14.08
N ASN A 89 3.63 9.78 13.58
CA ASN A 89 3.01 10.84 14.34
C ASN A 89 2.21 10.30 15.55
N ALA A 90 1.48 9.19 15.37
CA ALA A 90 0.77 8.53 16.47
C ALA A 90 1.74 8.02 17.55
N TYR A 91 2.87 7.42 17.15
CA TYR A 91 3.91 6.99 18.08
C TYR A 91 4.50 8.18 18.85
N ARG A 92 4.88 9.25 18.15
CA ARG A 92 5.38 10.49 18.77
C ARG A 92 4.35 11.12 19.71
N GLY A 93 3.07 11.06 19.37
CA GLY A 93 1.96 11.54 20.21
C GLY A 93 1.82 10.75 21.51
N LEU A 94 1.86 9.41 21.43
CA LEU A 94 1.80 8.53 22.60
C LEU A 94 2.99 8.74 23.55
N VAL A 95 4.21 8.81 23.00
CA VAL A 95 5.43 9.04 23.80
C VAL A 95 5.34 10.37 24.56
N LYS A 96 4.88 11.45 23.91
CA LYS A 96 4.67 12.75 24.57
C LYS A 96 3.61 12.71 25.67
N ALA A 97 2.49 12.00 25.45
CA ALA A 97 1.42 11.89 26.43
C ALA A 97 1.87 11.13 27.71
N VAL A 98 2.67 10.08 27.55
CA VAL A 98 3.25 9.35 28.68
C VAL A 98 4.19 10.25 29.50
N LEU A 99 5.12 10.95 28.85
CA LEU A 99 6.08 11.82 29.54
C LEU A 99 5.44 13.00 30.28
N LYS A 100 4.28 13.48 29.82
CA LYS A 100 3.54 14.57 30.46
C LYS A 100 2.78 14.15 31.73
N THR A 101 2.70 12.85 32.01
CA THR A 101 2.03 12.32 33.21
C THR A 101 2.97 12.28 34.43
N ASP A 102 4.28 12.50 34.23
CA ASP A 102 5.31 12.53 35.28
C ASP A 102 5.61 13.96 35.82
N GLU A 103 4.86 14.99 35.39
CA GLU A 103 4.85 16.37 35.95
C GLU A 103 3.54 16.67 36.69
#